data_AF-A0AAP3YJI8-F1
#
_entry.id   AF-A0AAP3YJI8-F1
#
_cell.length_a   1.000
_cell.length_b   1.000
_cell.length_c   1.000
_cell.angle_alpha   90.00
_cell.angle_beta   90.00
_cell.angle_gamma   90.00
#
_symmetry.space_group_name_H-M   'P 1'
#
loop_
_entity.id
_entity.type
_entity.pdbx_description
1 polymer ?
#
loop_
_entity_poly.entity_id
_entity_poly.type
_entity_poly.pdbx_seq_one_letter_code
_entity_poly.pdbx_strand_id
1 'polypeptide(L)'
;MNKKTFLKKITRKQNPKLYAAKDSKLSPSLRTLDLIGLGTGMVVGTAIFTLPGIVAAEYTGPAVPLAFIIGAIGAGLSALAYA
;
A
#
# COMPACT_ATOMS: atom_id res chain seq x y z
N MET A 1 -14.70 -34.81 0.70
CA MET A 1 -14.73 -33.34 0.91
C MET A 1 -15.20 -32.68 -0.40
N ASN A 2 -16.34 -31.99 -0.38
CA ASN A 2 -17.15 -31.71 -1.58
C ASN A 2 -16.74 -30.39 -2.28
N LYS A 3 -16.42 -30.44 -3.59
CA LYS A 3 -15.94 -29.29 -4.40
C LYS A 3 -16.89 -28.08 -4.35
N LYS A 4 -18.20 -28.31 -4.21
CA LYS A 4 -19.23 -27.25 -4.14
C LYS A 4 -19.10 -26.36 -2.89
N THR A 5 -18.63 -26.91 -1.77
CA THR A 5 -18.43 -26.16 -0.52
C THR A 5 -17.19 -25.27 -0.58
N PHE A 6 -16.17 -25.67 -1.34
CA PHE A 6 -14.95 -24.90 -1.53
C PHE A 6 -15.18 -23.66 -2.40
N LEU A 7 -15.91 -23.82 -3.51
CA LEU A 7 -16.30 -22.70 -4.39
C LEU A 7 -17.15 -21.64 -3.67
N LYS A 8 -18.06 -22.07 -2.79
CA LYS A 8 -18.91 -21.16 -1.98
C LYS A 8 -18.13 -20.38 -0.92
N LYS A 9 -16.95 -20.86 -0.48
CA LYS A 9 -16.09 -20.14 0.47
C LYS A 9 -15.32 -19.00 -0.19
N ILE A 10 -14.90 -19.16 -1.45
CA ILE A 10 -14.09 -18.15 -2.18
C ILE A 10 -14.94 -16.93 -2.55
N THR A 11 -16.22 -17.12 -2.85
CA THR A 11 -17.14 -16.04 -3.24
C THR A 11 -17.87 -15.38 -2.06
N ARG A 12 -17.52 -15.73 -0.82
CA ARG A 12 -18.17 -15.14 0.34
C ARG A 12 -17.69 -13.70 0.53
N LYS A 13 -18.51 -12.73 0.10
CA LYS A 13 -18.34 -11.32 0.46
C LYS A 13 -18.31 -11.20 1.99
N GLN A 14 -17.27 -10.57 2.52
CA GLN A 14 -17.19 -10.30 3.95
C GLN A 14 -18.31 -9.33 4.33
N ASN A 15 -19.06 -9.65 5.38
CA ASN A 15 -20.16 -8.81 5.84
C ASN A 15 -19.57 -7.55 6.51
N PRO A 16 -19.85 -6.32 6.01
CA PRO A 16 -19.29 -5.08 6.55
C PRO A 16 -19.64 -4.84 8.03
N LYS A 17 -20.77 -5.39 8.49
CA LYS A 17 -21.23 -5.30 9.88
C LYS A 17 -20.25 -5.91 10.91
N LEU A 18 -19.40 -6.84 10.48
CA LEU A 18 -18.37 -7.44 11.33
C LEU A 18 -17.27 -6.42 11.70
N TYR A 19 -16.94 -5.52 10.79
CA TYR A 19 -15.96 -4.45 11.01
C TYR A 19 -16.58 -3.31 11.83
N ALA A 20 -17.84 -2.95 11.55
CA ALA A 20 -18.57 -1.95 12.34
C ALA A 20 -18.64 -2.29 13.84
N ALA A 21 -18.77 -3.57 14.20
CA ALA A 21 -18.72 -4.00 15.60
C ALA A 21 -17.31 -3.82 16.23
N LYS A 22 -16.25 -4.09 15.47
CA LYS A 22 -14.86 -3.90 15.91
C LYS A 22 -14.48 -2.43 16.05
N ASP A 23 -14.95 -1.60 15.12
CA ASP A 23 -14.61 -0.18 15.04
C ASP A 23 -15.54 0.69 15.92
N SER A 24 -16.56 0.09 16.54
CA SER A 24 -17.56 0.79 17.39
C SER A 24 -16.99 1.61 18.55
N LYS A 25 -15.76 1.33 18.97
CA LYS A 25 -15.06 2.07 20.04
C LYS A 25 -14.15 3.20 19.54
N LEU A 26 -13.93 3.32 18.22
CA LEU A 26 -13.07 4.34 17.63
C LEU A 26 -13.93 5.45 17.02
N SER A 27 -13.63 6.71 17.37
CA SER A 27 -14.16 7.86 16.64
C SER A 27 -13.32 8.09 15.37
N PRO A 28 -13.93 8.19 14.18
CA PRO A 28 -13.20 8.54 12.97
C PRO A 28 -12.74 10.00 13.06
N SER A 29 -11.48 10.21 13.43
CA SER A 29 -10.88 11.53 13.64
C SER A 29 -9.89 11.94 12.55
N LEU A 30 -9.37 10.99 11.77
CA LEU A 30 -8.41 11.27 10.70
C LEU A 30 -9.08 11.97 9.53
N ARG A 31 -8.56 13.15 9.20
CA ARG A 31 -8.89 13.90 7.99
C ARG A 31 -7.99 13.47 6.84
N THR A 32 -8.37 13.87 5.62
CA THR A 32 -7.59 13.58 4.40
C THR A 32 -6.13 14.01 4.53
N LEU A 33 -5.85 15.16 5.16
CA LEU A 33 -4.49 15.63 5.38
C LEU A 33 -3.71 14.74 6.35
N ASP A 34 -4.37 14.21 7.39
CA ASP A 34 -3.74 13.31 8.35
C ASP A 34 -3.36 11.98 7.69
N LEU A 35 -4.21 11.49 6.78
CA LEU A 35 -3.94 10.28 5.98
C LEU A 35 -2.80 10.50 4.96
N ILE A 36 -2.75 11.66 4.31
CA ILE A 36 -1.65 12.03 3.40
C ILE A 36 -0.34 12.16 4.19
N GLY A 37 -0.38 12.79 5.37
CA GLY A 37 0.78 12.90 6.26
C GLY A 37 1.27 11.54 6.74
N LEU A 38 0.36 10.63 7.10
CA LEU A 38 0.68 9.27 7.51
C LEU A 38 1.33 8.48 6.36
N GLY A 39 0.79 8.58 5.14
CA GLY A 39 1.35 7.93 3.96
C GLY A 39 2.73 8.47 3.56
N THR A 40 2.89 9.79 3.51
CA THR A 40 4.19 10.41 3.15
C THR A 40 5.25 10.15 4.22
N GLY A 41 4.89 10.16 5.51
CA GLY A 41 5.80 9.78 6.60
C GLY A 41 6.32 8.35 6.49
N MET A 42 5.45 7.40 6.14
CA MET A 42 5.83 5.99 5.92
C MET A 42 6.80 5.83 4.75
N VAL A 43 6.60 6.55 3.64
CA VAL A 43 7.44 6.46 2.44
C VAL A 43 8.78 7.17 2.63
N VAL A 44 8.79 8.37 3.21
CA VAL A 44 10.01 9.19 3.37
C VAL A 44 10.93 8.63 4.46
N GLY A 45 10.39 7.99 5.51
CA GLY A 45 11.14 7.57 6.69
C GLY A 45 12.41 6.76 6.40
N THR A 46 12.27 5.48 6.09
CA THR A 46 13.42 4.58 5.89
C THR A 46 13.81 4.41 4.41
N ALA A 47 12.85 4.56 3.49
CA ALA A 47 13.03 4.14 2.11
C ALA A 47 13.91 5.10 1.29
N ILE A 48 13.77 6.42 1.47
CA ILE A 48 14.42 7.40 0.59
C ILE A 48 15.92 7.57 0.85
N PHE A 49 16.41 7.24 2.06
CA PHE A 49 17.82 7.44 2.40
C PHE A 49 18.68 6.20 2.12
N THR A 50 18.11 5.00 2.16
CA THR A 50 18.86 3.76 2.05
C THR A 50 18.82 3.16 0.65
N LEU A 51 17.62 3.00 0.07
CA LEU A 51 17.45 2.34 -1.22
C LEU A 51 18.13 3.07 -2.38
N PRO A 52 18.03 4.41 -2.54
CA PRO A 52 18.70 5.09 -3.64
C PRO A 52 20.22 4.93 -3.61
N GLY A 53 20.82 4.88 -2.42
CA GLY A 53 22.26 4.69 -2.26
C GLY A 53 22.73 3.30 -2.71
N ILE A 54 22.01 2.26 -2.30
CA ILE A 54 22.31 0.87 -2.71
C ILE A 54 22.10 0.71 -4.22
N VAL A 55 20.97 1.24 -4.74
CA VAL A 55 20.64 1.17 -6.17
C VAL A 55 21.62 1.98 -7.04
N ALA A 56 22.16 3.08 -6.51
CA ALA A 56 23.25 3.83 -7.13
C ALA A 56 24.54 3.02 -7.18
N ALA A 57 24.96 2.47 -6.04
CA ALA A 57 26.25 1.80 -5.93
C ALA A 57 26.32 0.49 -6.73
N GLU A 58 25.23 -0.29 -6.74
CA GLU A 58 25.26 -1.66 -7.28
C GLU A 58 24.63 -1.81 -8.68
N TYR A 59 23.72 -0.91 -9.09
CA TYR A 59 22.91 -1.14 -10.31
C TYR A 59 23.01 -0.02 -11.34
N THR A 60 22.61 1.20 -10.97
CA THR A 60 22.34 2.27 -11.95
C THR A 60 23.35 3.42 -11.96
N GLY A 61 24.23 3.51 -10.96
CA GLY A 61 25.21 4.59 -10.87
C GLY A 61 24.55 5.98 -10.94
N PRO A 62 25.02 6.90 -11.80
CA PRO A 62 24.43 8.23 -11.94
C PRO A 62 23.02 8.23 -12.57
N ALA A 63 22.56 7.12 -13.15
CA ALA A 63 21.26 7.01 -13.81
C ALA A 63 20.10 6.62 -12.86
N VAL A 64 20.33 6.56 -11.54
CA VAL A 64 19.32 6.23 -10.52
C VAL A 64 18.02 7.03 -10.62
N PRO A 65 18.02 8.36 -10.88
CA PRO A 65 16.79 9.11 -11.01
C PRO A 65 15.86 8.54 -12.09
N LEU A 66 16.42 8.03 -13.19
CA LEU A 66 15.66 7.45 -14.29
C LEU A 66 14.97 6.14 -13.87
N ALA A 67 15.66 5.27 -13.12
CA ALA A 67 15.08 4.04 -12.60
C ALA A 67 13.94 4.30 -11.60
N PHE A 68 14.10 5.31 -10.74
CA PHE A 68 13.05 5.70 -9.80
C PHE A 68 11.80 6.29 -10.48
N ILE A 69 11.95 7.01 -11.59
CA ILE A 69 10.79 7.49 -12.37
C ILE A 69 9.97 6.30 -12.90
N ILE A 70 10.63 5.29 -13.47
CA ILE A 70 9.95 4.09 -13.98
C ILE A 70 9.28 3.32 -12.84
N GLY A 71 9.97 3.17 -11.71
CA GLY A 71 9.41 2.55 -10.50
C GLY A 71 8.20 3.32 -9.95
N ALA A 72 8.23 4.65 -9.96
CA ALA A 72 7.13 5.50 -9.51
C ALA A 72 5.86 5.32 -10.37
N ILE A 73 6.01 5.08 -11.67
CA ILE A 73 4.86 4.78 -12.55
C ILE A 73 4.19 3.46 -12.09
N GLY A 74 4.98 2.41 -11.86
CA GLY A 74 4.46 1.13 -11.36
C GLY A 74 3.78 1.25 -9.99
N ALA A 75 4.42 1.97 -9.06
CA ALA A 75 3.85 2.25 -7.74
C ALA A 75 2.56 3.08 -7.84
N GLY A 76 2.50 4.06 -8.75
CA GLY A 76 1.31 4.88 -9.00
C GLY A 76 0.14 4.07 -9.53
N LEU A 77 0.39 3.14 -10.46
CA LEU A 77 -0.65 2.21 -10.94
C LEU A 77 -1.15 1.30 -9.82
N SER A 78 -0.27 0.82 -8.95
CA SER A 78 -0.66 0.03 -7.78
C SER A 78 -1.48 0.84 -6.78
N ALA A 79 -1.14 2.11 -6.57
CA ALA A 79 -1.91 3.01 -5.69
C ALA A 79 -3.31 3.27 -6.25
N LEU A 80 -3.45 3.43 -7.57
CA LEU A 80 -4.74 3.60 -8.22
C LEU A 80 -5.65 2.37 -8.11
N ALA A 81 -5.06 1.17 -8.09
CA ALA A 81 -5.82 -0.07 -7.88
C ALA A 81 -6.22 -0.31 -6.41
N TYR A 82 -5.55 0.35 -5.47
CA TYR A 82 -5.86 0.27 -4.03
C TYR A 82 -6.91 1.30 -3.60
N ALA A 83 -6.95 2.45 -4.27
CA ALA A 83 -8.00 3.45 -4.14
C ALA A 83 -9.36 2.91 -4.63
#